data_AF-A0A7W1ST02-F1
#
_entry.id   AF-A0A7W1ST02-F1
#
_cell.length_a   1.000
_cell.length_b   1.000
_cell.length_c   1.000
_cell.angle_alpha   90.00
_cell.angle_beta   90.00
_cell.angle_gamma   90.00
#
_symmetry.space_group_name_H-M   'P 1'
#
loop_
_entity.id
_entity.type
_entity.pdbx_description
1 polymer ?
#
loop_
_entity_poly.entity_id
_entity_poly.type
_entity_poly.pdbx_seq_one_letter_code
_entity_poly.pdbx_strand_id
1 'polypeptide(L)' 'VPTLVIWGDRDRLVAPRLAMRTAEVVGGKLLMLGGVGHVAQIEAPEAVAAGVAGMWDAVAEGRWEGAGH' A
#
# COMPACT_ATOMS: atom_id res chain seq x y z
N VAL A 1 -12.72 -6.84 2.64
CA VAL A 1 -12.89 -5.40 2.32
C VAL A 1 -11.76 -4.97 1.40
N PRO A 2 -11.91 -3.95 0.54
CA PRO A 2 -10.78 -3.37 -0.19
C PRO A 2 -9.68 -2.93 0.78
N THR A 3 -8.42 -3.28 0.50
CA THR A 3 -7.30 -2.99 1.40
C THR A 3 -6.04 -2.71 0.60
N LEU A 4 -5.45 -1.53 0.84
CA LEU A 4 -4.15 -1.13 0.31
C LEU A 4 -3.13 -1.11 1.44
N VAL A 5 -2.07 -1.88 1.30
CA VAL A 5 -0.87 -1.81 2.15
C VAL A 5 0.09 -0.83 1.47
N ILE A 6 0.54 0.17 2.20
CA ILE A 6 1.55 1.14 1.73
C ILE A 6 2.80 0.96 2.56
N TRP A 7 3.97 0.84 1.92
CA TRP A 7 5.22 0.55 2.61
C TRP A 7 6.41 1.26 1.97
N GLY A 8 7.31 1.82 2.77
CA GLY A 8 8.55 2.43 2.29
C GLY A 8 9.72 1.44 2.15
N ASP A 9 10.45 1.47 1.05
CA ASP A 9 11.58 0.55 0.81
C ASP A 9 12.80 0.78 1.74
N ARG A 10 12.81 1.87 2.50
CA ARG A 10 13.83 2.21 3.51
C ARG A 10 13.31 2.10 4.95
N ASP A 11 12.14 1.48 5.17
CA ASP A 11 11.63 1.24 6.52
C ASP A 11 12.63 0.41 7.35
N ARG A 12 13.06 0.97 8.49
CA ARG A 12 13.99 0.34 9.44
C ARG A 12 13.31 -0.19 10.69
N LEU A 13 12.04 0.17 10.91
CA LEU A 13 11.23 -0.29 12.04
C LEU A 13 10.50 -1.58 11.69
N VAL A 14 9.96 -1.66 10.47
CA VAL A 14 9.33 -2.88 9.96
C VAL A 14 9.94 -3.24 8.60
N ALA A 15 10.60 -4.39 8.54
CA ALA A 15 11.43 -4.75 7.40
C ALA A 15 10.64 -4.83 6.08
N PRO A 16 11.08 -4.17 4.97
CA PRO A 16 10.37 -4.14 3.68
C PRO A 16 10.06 -5.52 3.08
N ARG A 17 10.86 -6.54 3.41
CA ARG A 17 10.60 -7.94 3.01
C ARG A 17 9.27 -8.50 3.51
N LEU A 18 8.65 -7.87 4.51
CA LEU A 18 7.34 -8.28 5.03
C LEU A 18 6.17 -7.69 4.23
N ALA A 19 6.41 -6.65 3.42
CA ALA A 19 5.34 -5.89 2.78
C ALA A 19 4.44 -6.74 1.88
N MET A 20 5.03 -7.58 1.03
CA MET A 20 4.30 -8.47 0.12
C MET A 20 3.44 -9.47 0.91
N ARG A 21 4.05 -10.15 1.89
CA ARG A 21 3.34 -11.11 2.75
C ARG A 21 2.19 -10.45 3.52
N THR A 22 2.39 -9.24 4.03
CA THR A 22 1.33 -8.49 4.72
C THR A 22 0.16 -8.23 3.78
N ALA A 23 0.42 -7.79 2.54
CA ALA A 23 -0.62 -7.56 1.55
C ALA A 23 -1.38 -8.85 1.18
N GLU A 24 -0.68 -9.97 1.01
CA GLU A 24 -1.29 -11.28 0.75
C GLU A 24 -2.18 -11.75 1.90
N VAL A 25 -1.68 -11.69 3.15
CA VAL A 25 -2.41 -12.16 4.34
C VAL A 25 -3.70 -11.37 4.55
N VAL A 26 -3.72 -10.08 4.24
CA VAL A 26 -4.93 -9.25 4.34
C VAL A 26 -5.81 -9.32 3.08
N GLY A 27 -5.41 -10.07 2.05
CA GLY A 27 -6.10 -10.13 0.76
C GLY A 27 -6.12 -8.79 0.01
N GLY A 28 -5.12 -7.94 0.27
CA GLY A 28 -5.01 -6.58 -0.24
C GLY A 28 -4.02 -6.45 -1.41
N LYS A 29 -3.77 -5.20 -1.81
CA LYS A 29 -2.73 -4.82 -2.78
C LYS A 29 -1.61 -4.06 -2.07
N LEU A 30 -0.40 -4.14 -2.61
CA LEU A 30 0.77 -3.45 -2.07
C LEU A 30 1.17 -2.26 -2.96
N LEU A 31 1.39 -1.10 -2.33
CA LEU A 31 2.08 0.05 -2.88
C LEU A 31 3.43 0.23 -2.17
N MET A 32 4.51 -0.09 -2.87
CA MET A 32 5.88 0.19 -2.39
C MET A 32 6.30 1.60 -2.79
N LEU A 33 6.82 2.38 -1.84
CA LEU A 33 7.33 3.72 -2.05
C LEU A 33 8.86 3.73 -1.99
N GLY A 34 9.48 4.20 -3.07
CA GLY A 34 10.94 4.31 -3.17
C GLY A 34 11.49 5.49 -2.36
N GLY A 35 12.56 5.26 -1.60
CA GLY A 35 13.22 6.27 -0.79
C GLY A 35 12.52 6.60 0.54
N VAL A 36 11.40 5.95 0.85
CA VAL A 36 10.54 6.26 2.01
C VAL A 36 10.84 5.33 3.18
N GLY A 37 10.89 5.89 4.38
CA GLY A 37 11.06 5.16 5.63
C GLY A 37 9.75 4.60 6.18
N HIS A 38 9.64 4.60 7.51
CA HIS A 38 8.51 4.00 8.22
C HIS A 38 7.25 4.85 8.17
N VAL A 39 7.39 6.18 8.15
CA VAL A 39 6.27 7.09 8.38
C VAL A 39 5.82 7.69 7.05
N ALA A 40 5.40 6.80 6.14
CA ALA A 40 5.10 7.14 4.75
C ALA A 40 4.16 8.33 4.57
N GLN A 41 3.16 8.50 5.46
CA GLN A 41 2.22 9.62 5.39
C GLN A 41 2.88 10.99 5.63
N ILE A 42 4.00 11.04 6.33
CA ILE A 42 4.75 12.27 6.61
C ILE A 42 5.88 12.44 5.58
N GLU A 43 6.55 11.36 5.22
CA GLU A 43 7.72 11.40 4.33
C GLU A 43 7.35 11.60 2.85
N ALA A 44 6.19 11.10 2.43
CA ALA A 44 5.68 11.22 1.06
C ALA A 44 4.14 11.39 1.03
N PRO A 45 3.61 12.49 1.62
CA PRO A 45 2.17 12.67 1.80
C PRO A 45 1.39 12.63 0.50
N GLU A 46 1.91 13.23 -0.58
CA GLU A 46 1.25 13.27 -1.89
C GLU A 46 1.18 11.87 -2.51
N ALA A 47 2.23 11.06 -2.37
CA ALA A 47 2.27 9.70 -2.91
C ALA A 47 1.27 8.79 -2.17
N VAL A 48 1.19 8.93 -0.84
CA VAL A 48 0.19 8.23 -0.03
C VAL A 48 -1.22 8.66 -0.42
N ALA A 49 -1.49 9.97 -0.49
CA ALA A 49 -2.80 10.50 -0.84
C ALA A 49 -3.26 10.01 -2.23
N ALA A 50 -2.36 10.04 -3.22
CA ALA A 50 -2.64 9.53 -4.57
C ALA A 50 -2.93 8.03 -4.56
N GLY A 51 -2.19 7.23 -3.79
CA GLY A 51 -2.43 5.79 -3.65
C GLY A 51 -3.81 5.49 -3.04
N VAL A 52 -4.19 6.22 -2.00
CA VAL A 52 -5.50 6.07 -1.34
C VAL A 52 -6.64 6.52 -2.26
N ALA A 53 -6.52 7.67 -2.92
CA ALA A 53 -7.50 8.16 -3.87
C ALA A 53 -7.71 7.15 -5.03
N GLY A 54 -6.63 6.64 -5.61
CA GLY A 54 -6.71 5.63 -6.66
C GLY A 54 -7.36 4.32 -6.21
N MET A 55 -7.17 3.92 -4.95
CA MET A 55 -7.92 2.80 -4.37
C MET A 55 -9.41 3.12 -4.29
N TRP A 56 -9.80 4.29 -3.78
CA TRP A 56 -11.21 4.68 -3.68
C TRP A 56 -11.91 4.72 -5.05
N ASP A 57 -11.27 5.30 -6.06
CA ASP A 57 -11.81 5.34 -7.42
C ASP A 57 -12.01 3.93 -7.99
N ALA A 58 -11.00 3.06 -7.84
CA ALA A 58 -11.09 1.68 -8.28
C ALA A 58 -12.18 0.88 -7.55
N VAL A 59 -12.42 1.15 -6.27
CA VAL A 59 -13.53 0.54 -5.51
C VAL A 59 -14.87 1.06 -6.00
N ALA A 60 -15.02 2.37 -6.18
CA ALA A 60 -16.24 3.00 -6.66
C ALA A 60 -16.64 2.50 -8.07
N GLU A 61 -15.66 2.23 -8.92
CA GLU A 61 -15.85 1.71 -10.27
C GLU A 61 -15.96 0.18 -10.34
N GLY A 62 -15.90 -0.53 -9.21
CA GLY A 62 -15.95 -2.00 -9.18
C GLY A 62 -14.73 -2.70 -9.78
N ARG A 63 -13.62 -1.98 -10.02
CA ARG A 63 -12.36 -2.50 -10.56
C ARG A 63 -11.39 -3.01 -9.48
N TRP A 64 -11.76 -2.87 -8.21
CA TRP A 64 -10.96 -3.38 -7.10
C TRP A 64 -11.16 -4.89 -6.93
N GLU A 65 -10.54 -5.67 -7.81
CA GLU A 65 -10.42 -7.11 -7.62
C GLU A 65 -9.38 -7.39 -6.52
N GLY A 66 -9.69 -8.31 -5.60
CA GLY A 66 -8.74 -8.78 -4.60
C GLY A 66 -7.53 -9.42 -5.28
N ALA A 67 -6.39 -9.47 -4.59
CA ALA A 67 -5.26 -10.28 -5.05
C ALA A 67 -5.73 -11.75 -5.06
N GLY A 68 -6.19 -12.23 -6.21
CA GLY A 68 -6.48 -13.64 -6.42
C GLY A 68 -5.20 -14.43 -6.18
N HIS A 69 -5.29 -15.41 -5.30
CA HIS A 69 -4.42 -16.58 -5.39
C HIS A 69 -5.02 -17.53 -6.44
#